data_AF-A0A924YZK8-F1
#
_entry.id   AF-A0A924YZK8-F1
#
_cell.length_a   1.000
_cell.length_b   1.000
_cell.length_c   1.000
_cell.angle_alpha   90.00
_cell.angle_beta   90.00
_cell.angle_gamma   90.00
#
_symmetry.space_group_name_H-M   'P 1'
#
loop_
_entity.id
_entity.type
_entity.pdbx_description
1 polymer ?
#
loop_
_entity_poly.entity_id
_entity_poly.type
_entity_poly.pdbx_seq_one_letter_code
_entity_poly.pdbx_strand_id
1 'polypeptide(L)'
;MNTKEFLSRYAAGQRDFRNLNLMAANLRNINLSGVNLSGANLTKANLTRTNLSHANLSDAILTGAVLTQTNLTKANLLNADLSQTSLADAEIGQARVRTTIAAEAANMVRQTPTVPDSV
;
A
#
# COMPACT_ATOMS: atom_id res chain seq x y z
N MET A 1 12.29 -6.56 -15.06
CA MET A 1 11.27 -5.68 -15.67
C MET A 1 11.35 -4.32 -14.99
N ASN A 2 11.30 -3.22 -15.73
CA ASN A 2 11.36 -1.86 -15.17
C ASN A 2 9.94 -1.31 -14.91
N THR A 3 9.84 -0.16 -14.24
CA THR A 3 8.56 0.46 -13.87
C THR A 3 7.70 0.81 -15.08
N LYS A 4 8.29 1.29 -16.18
CA LYS A 4 7.52 1.65 -17.39
C LYS A 4 6.87 0.41 -18.01
N GLU A 5 7.65 -0.65 -18.19
CA GLU A 5 7.19 -1.93 -18.73
C GLU A 5 6.11 -2.56 -17.84
N PHE A 6 6.29 -2.50 -16.52
CA PHE A 6 5.27 -2.91 -15.56
C PHE A 6 3.94 -2.18 -15.78
N LEU A 7 3.98 -0.85 -15.86
CA LEU A 7 2.78 -0.04 -16.03
C LEU A 7 2.11 -0.28 -17.40
N SER A 8 2.89 -0.46 -18.47
CA SER A 8 2.37 -0.81 -19.79
C SER A 8 1.63 -2.16 -19.77
N ARG A 9 2.20 -3.17 -19.13
CA ARG A 9 1.56 -4.50 -18.98
C ARG A 9 0.32 -4.45 -18.10
N TYR A 10 0.37 -3.68 -17.02
CA TYR A 10 -0.78 -3.47 -16.16
C TYR A 10 -1.94 -2.80 -16.92
N ALA A 11 -1.63 -1.78 -17.72
CA ALA A 11 -2.60 -1.11 -18.60
C ALA A 11 -3.16 -2.07 -19.67
N ALA A 12 -2.36 -3.02 -20.15
CA ALA A 12 -2.79 -4.09 -21.06
C ALA A 12 -3.64 -5.19 -20.39
N GLY A 13 -3.95 -5.08 -19.10
CA GLY A 13 -4.80 -6.02 -18.38
C GLY A 13 -4.05 -7.11 -17.60
N GLN A 14 -2.72 -7.15 -17.69
CA GLN A 14 -1.93 -8.06 -16.84
C GLN A 14 -2.11 -7.66 -15.36
N ARG A 15 -2.28 -8.64 -14.49
CA ARG A 15 -2.43 -8.41 -13.03
C ARG A 15 -1.40 -9.18 -12.19
N ASP A 16 -0.78 -10.22 -12.74
CA ASP A 16 0.25 -10.99 -12.04
C ASP A 16 1.64 -10.42 -12.26
N PHE A 17 2.22 -9.88 -11.17
CA PHE A 17 3.56 -9.29 -11.09
C PHE A 17 4.28 -9.71 -9.81
N ARG A 18 4.07 -10.96 -9.39
CA ARG A 18 4.71 -11.51 -8.18
C ARG A 18 6.23 -11.41 -8.23
N ASN A 19 6.84 -11.21 -7.07
CA ASN A 19 8.29 -11.12 -6.88
C ASN A 19 8.99 -10.03 -7.72
N LEU A 20 8.23 -9.07 -8.24
CA LEU A 20 8.79 -7.99 -9.04
C LEU A 20 9.64 -7.07 -8.16
N ASN A 21 10.81 -6.67 -8.68
CA ASN A 21 11.61 -5.63 -8.06
C ASN A 21 11.17 -4.24 -8.53
N LEU A 22 10.54 -3.49 -7.62
CA LEU A 22 10.09 -2.10 -7.75
C LEU A 22 10.76 -1.22 -6.68
N MET A 23 11.96 -1.59 -6.22
CA MET A 23 12.70 -0.82 -5.23
C MET A 23 12.87 0.63 -5.69
N ALA A 24 12.54 1.58 -4.82
CA ALA A 24 12.55 3.01 -5.07
C ALA A 24 11.71 3.47 -6.29
N ALA A 25 10.78 2.64 -6.78
CA ALA A 25 9.92 3.01 -7.90
C ALA A 25 9.02 4.20 -7.51
N ASN A 26 8.88 5.14 -8.44
CA ASN A 26 7.89 6.20 -8.32
C ASN A 26 6.57 5.72 -8.94
N LEU A 27 5.60 5.42 -8.09
CA LEU A 27 4.26 4.92 -8.45
C LEU A 27 3.16 5.87 -7.98
N ARG A 28 3.49 7.12 -7.69
CA ARG A 28 2.58 8.13 -7.15
C ARG A 28 1.39 8.39 -8.09
N ASN A 29 0.20 8.52 -7.49
CA ASN A 29 -1.07 8.78 -8.20
C ASN A 29 -1.46 7.72 -9.25
N ILE A 30 -1.00 6.48 -9.12
CA ILE A 30 -1.33 5.40 -10.08
C ILE A 30 -2.50 4.57 -9.57
N ASN A 31 -3.36 4.11 -10.49
CA ASN A 31 -4.34 3.08 -10.16
C ASN A 31 -3.75 1.68 -10.40
N LEU A 32 -3.48 0.95 -9.32
CA LEU A 32 -2.99 -0.42 -9.29
C LEU A 32 -4.00 -1.37 -8.59
N SER A 33 -5.29 -1.08 -8.66
CA SER A 33 -6.31 -1.89 -7.99
C SER A 33 -6.31 -3.35 -8.47
N GLY A 34 -6.41 -4.27 -7.53
CA GLY A 34 -6.42 -5.71 -7.81
C GLY A 34 -5.11 -6.28 -8.37
N VAL A 35 -4.00 -5.52 -8.37
CA VAL A 35 -2.70 -6.03 -8.80
C VAL A 35 -2.20 -7.13 -7.84
N ASN A 36 -1.56 -8.16 -8.38
CA ASN A 36 -0.84 -9.16 -7.59
C ASN A 36 0.65 -8.83 -7.59
N LEU A 37 1.11 -8.26 -6.48
CA LEU A 37 2.50 -7.91 -6.17
C LEU A 37 3.01 -8.76 -4.99
N SER A 38 2.49 -9.97 -4.77
CA SER A 38 2.96 -10.79 -3.66
C SER A 38 4.45 -11.11 -3.79
N GLY A 39 5.20 -10.99 -2.70
CA GLY A 39 6.65 -11.14 -2.68
C GLY A 39 7.43 -10.03 -3.38
N ALA A 40 6.78 -8.97 -3.90
CA ALA A 40 7.46 -7.89 -4.59
C ALA A 40 8.37 -7.09 -3.63
N ASN A 41 9.49 -6.60 -4.14
CA ASN A 41 10.34 -5.64 -3.44
C ASN A 41 9.90 -4.21 -3.79
N LEU A 42 9.26 -3.54 -2.84
CA LEU A 42 8.81 -2.15 -2.89
C LEU A 42 9.58 -1.26 -1.90
N THR A 43 10.77 -1.70 -1.45
CA THR A 43 11.61 -0.95 -0.52
C THR A 43 11.80 0.48 -1.01
N LYS A 44 11.49 1.47 -0.16
CA LYS A 44 11.57 2.91 -0.48
C LYS A 44 10.74 3.37 -1.69
N ALA A 45 9.78 2.57 -2.18
CA ALA A 45 8.91 2.99 -3.27
C ALA A 45 8.02 4.16 -2.84
N ASN A 46 7.73 5.08 -3.77
CA ASN A 46 6.77 6.14 -3.55
C ASN A 46 5.40 5.72 -4.09
N LEU A 47 4.51 5.37 -3.17
CA LEU A 47 3.14 4.93 -3.44
C LEU A 47 2.12 6.02 -3.05
N THR A 48 2.54 7.26 -2.85
CA THR A 48 1.64 8.35 -2.44
C THR A 48 0.41 8.45 -3.35
N ARG A 49 -0.81 8.49 -2.78
CA ARG A 49 -2.09 8.56 -3.53
C ARG A 49 -2.29 7.43 -4.55
N THR A 50 -1.63 6.29 -4.37
CA THR A 50 -1.84 5.12 -5.25
C THR A 50 -3.10 4.40 -4.82
N ASN A 51 -3.89 3.93 -5.79
CA ASN A 51 -4.97 3.00 -5.51
C ASN A 51 -4.44 1.56 -5.56
N LEU A 52 -4.27 0.94 -4.40
CA LEU A 52 -3.91 -0.47 -4.20
C LEU A 52 -5.09 -1.26 -3.61
N SER A 53 -6.33 -0.77 -3.76
CA SER A 53 -7.52 -1.49 -3.29
C SER A 53 -7.57 -2.87 -3.92
N HIS A 54 -7.95 -3.88 -3.14
CA HIS A 54 -7.98 -5.29 -3.55
C HIS A 54 -6.62 -5.88 -4.00
N ALA A 55 -5.50 -5.16 -3.87
CA ALA A 55 -4.20 -5.67 -4.28
C ALA A 55 -3.74 -6.83 -3.39
N ASN A 56 -3.01 -7.78 -3.96
CA ASN A 56 -2.28 -8.78 -3.20
C ASN A 56 -0.83 -8.32 -3.00
N LEU A 57 -0.50 -7.94 -1.78
CA LEU A 57 0.83 -7.53 -1.32
C LEU A 57 1.38 -8.51 -0.28
N SER A 58 0.87 -9.75 -0.24
CA SER A 58 1.36 -10.73 0.74
C SER A 58 2.85 -10.97 0.55
N ASP A 59 3.57 -11.09 1.65
CA ASP A 59 5.03 -11.34 1.67
C ASP A 59 5.86 -10.25 0.95
N ALA A 60 5.25 -9.11 0.58
CA ALA A 60 5.95 -8.00 -0.07
C ALA A 60 6.85 -7.25 0.92
N ILE A 61 7.97 -6.72 0.43
CA ILE A 61 8.90 -5.91 1.22
C ILE A 61 8.61 -4.44 0.95
N LEU A 62 7.98 -3.74 1.89
CA LEU A 62 7.64 -2.31 1.77
C LEU A 62 8.51 -1.45 2.69
N THR A 63 9.65 -1.95 3.18
CA THR A 63 10.49 -1.23 4.15
C THR A 63 10.81 0.19 3.66
N GLY A 64 10.46 1.20 4.45
CA GLY A 64 10.67 2.61 4.11
C GLY A 64 9.81 3.16 2.95
N ALA A 65 8.81 2.43 2.46
CA ALA A 65 7.92 2.92 1.41
C ALA A 65 7.02 4.05 1.90
N VAL A 66 6.70 4.98 1.00
CA VAL A 66 5.78 6.10 1.28
C VAL A 66 4.39 5.72 0.80
N LEU A 67 3.50 5.40 1.75
CA LEU A 67 2.11 5.00 1.52
C LEU A 67 1.11 6.12 1.87
N THR A 68 1.55 7.38 1.96
CA THR A 68 0.69 8.52 2.29
C THR A 68 -0.51 8.63 1.35
N GLN A 69 -1.73 8.74 1.90
CA GLN A 69 -2.98 8.82 1.12
C GLN A 69 -3.21 7.64 0.16
N THR A 70 -2.58 6.48 0.41
CA THR A 70 -2.75 5.28 -0.42
C THR A 70 -4.04 4.59 -0.06
N ASN A 71 -4.80 4.14 -1.06
CA ASN A 71 -5.95 3.28 -0.81
C ASN A 71 -5.50 1.81 -0.77
N LEU A 72 -5.53 1.21 0.41
CA LEU A 72 -5.25 -0.20 0.69
C LEU A 72 -6.52 -0.97 1.09
N THR A 73 -7.71 -0.42 0.80
CA THR A 73 -8.99 -1.05 1.15
C THR A 73 -9.06 -2.46 0.57
N LYS A 74 -9.36 -3.45 1.42
CA LYS A 74 -9.41 -4.88 1.08
C LYS A 74 -8.10 -5.46 0.51
N ALA A 75 -6.97 -4.76 0.63
CA ALA A 75 -5.68 -5.29 0.22
C ALA A 75 -5.23 -6.43 1.14
N ASN A 76 -4.48 -7.39 0.60
CA ASN A 76 -3.84 -8.44 1.37
C ASN A 76 -2.39 -8.08 1.67
N LEU A 77 -2.08 -7.80 2.93
CA LEU A 77 -0.75 -7.43 3.44
C LEU A 77 -0.21 -8.50 4.41
N LEU A 78 -0.71 -9.74 4.34
CA LEU A 78 -0.21 -10.82 5.18
C LEU A 78 1.29 -11.01 4.97
N ASN A 79 2.05 -11.05 6.07
CA ASN A 79 3.52 -11.15 6.09
C ASN A 79 4.28 -10.03 5.35
N ALA A 80 3.61 -8.97 4.90
CA ALA A 80 4.30 -7.84 4.31
C ALA A 80 5.18 -7.15 5.35
N ASP A 81 6.40 -6.78 4.98
CA ASP A 81 7.26 -5.96 5.83
C ASP A 81 6.91 -4.48 5.64
N LEU A 82 6.20 -3.90 6.61
CA LEU A 82 5.79 -2.50 6.65
C LEU A 82 6.72 -1.63 7.53
N SER A 83 7.88 -2.15 7.93
CA SER A 83 8.82 -1.42 8.77
C SER A 83 9.19 -0.07 8.16
N GLN A 84 9.17 0.99 8.96
CA GLN A 84 9.50 2.36 8.54
C GLN A 84 8.62 2.92 7.41
N THR A 85 7.44 2.35 7.14
CA THR A 85 6.50 2.93 6.17
C THR A 85 5.82 4.18 6.71
N SER A 86 5.51 5.13 5.82
CA SER A 86 4.61 6.25 6.15
C SER A 86 3.20 5.94 5.70
N LEU A 87 2.27 5.75 6.63
CA LEU A 87 0.85 5.44 6.39
C LEU A 87 -0.07 6.63 6.63
N ALA A 88 0.46 7.86 6.67
CA ALA A 88 -0.34 9.06 6.90
C ALA A 88 -1.53 9.14 5.92
N ASP A 89 -2.75 9.26 6.46
CA ASP A 89 -4.01 9.30 5.69
C ASP A 89 -4.25 8.08 4.77
N ALA A 90 -3.58 6.94 4.97
CA ALA A 90 -3.82 5.75 4.17
C ALA A 90 -5.17 5.11 4.54
N GLU A 91 -5.94 4.68 3.53
CA GLU A 91 -7.21 3.98 3.74
C GLU A 91 -6.97 2.47 3.85
N ILE A 92 -7.16 1.88 5.03
CA ILE A 92 -6.87 0.45 5.30
C ILE A 92 -8.13 -0.39 5.58
N GLY A 93 -9.31 0.08 5.17
CA GLY A 93 -10.59 -0.59 5.46
C GLY A 93 -10.61 -2.05 4.98
N GLN A 94 -10.91 -3.00 5.88
CA GLN A 94 -10.91 -4.46 5.58
C GLN A 94 -9.58 -5.02 5.04
N ALA A 95 -8.47 -4.29 5.13
CA ALA A 95 -7.17 -4.81 4.75
C ALA A 95 -6.75 -5.97 5.66
N ARG A 96 -6.17 -7.03 5.10
CA ARG A 96 -5.65 -8.17 5.87
C ARG A 96 -4.21 -7.88 6.28
N VAL A 97 -3.97 -7.60 7.55
CA VAL A 97 -2.63 -7.36 8.13
C VAL A 97 -2.36 -8.38 9.25
N ARG A 98 -1.08 -8.66 9.56
CA ARG A 98 -0.75 -9.42 10.78
C ARG A 98 -1.01 -8.53 12.01
N THR A 99 -1.56 -9.14 13.05
CA THR A 99 -2.15 -8.51 14.25
C THR A 99 -1.21 -7.56 15.02
N THR A 100 0.10 -7.60 14.78
CA THR A 100 1.10 -6.80 15.49
C THR A 100 1.26 -5.37 14.98
N ILE A 101 0.90 -5.07 13.72
CA ILE A 101 1.08 -3.74 13.11
C ILE A 101 -0.22 -2.90 13.17
N ALA A 102 -1.36 -3.55 13.42
CA ALA A 102 -2.65 -2.88 13.52
C ALA A 102 -2.74 -1.93 14.73
N ALA A 103 -2.00 -2.20 15.80
CA ALA A 103 -2.00 -1.36 17.01
C ALA A 103 -1.34 0.01 16.78
N GLU A 104 -0.30 0.09 15.94
CA GLU A 104 0.39 1.34 15.64
C GLU A 104 -0.31 2.13 14.50
N ALA A 105 -0.80 1.42 13.47
CA ALA A 105 -1.51 2.05 12.36
C ALA A 105 -2.91 2.59 12.76
N ALA A 106 -3.64 1.89 13.65
CA ALA A 106 -4.97 2.35 14.10
C ALA A 106 -4.90 3.57 15.04
N ASN A 107 -3.77 3.78 15.71
CA ASN A 107 -3.58 4.92 16.62
C ASN A 107 -3.33 6.25 15.88
N MET A 108 -3.01 6.24 14.59
CA MET A 108 -2.86 7.48 13.79
C MET A 108 -4.15 7.92 13.07
N VAL A 109 -5.12 7.01 12.86
CA VAL A 109 -6.37 7.32 12.13
C VAL A 109 -7.50 7.79 13.07
N ARG A 110 -7.39 7.57 14.39
CA ARG A 110 -8.42 7.91 15.39
C ARG A 110 -8.36 9.34 15.96
N GLN A 111 -7.79 10.31 15.25
CA GLN A 111 -7.96 11.72 15.57
C GLN A 111 -8.72 12.45 14.46
N THR A 112 -9.95 12.01 14.19
CA THR A 112 -10.96 12.99 13.77
C THR A 112 -11.18 13.93 14.96
N PRO A 113 -11.02 15.25 14.82
CA PRO A 113 -11.34 16.16 15.91
C PRO A 113 -12.81 15.96 16.25
N THR A 114 -13.09 15.44 17.45
CA THR A 114 -14.39 15.63 18.07
C THR A 114 -14.55 17.13 18.20
N VAL A 115 -15.35 17.73 17.31
CA VAL A 115 -15.94 19.04 17.56
C VAL A 115 -16.57 18.93 18.96
N PRO A 116 -16.16 19.76 19.94
CA PRO A 116 -16.88 19.81 21.19
C PRO A 116 -18.29 20.25 20.85
N ASP A 117 -19.29 19.54 21.35
CA ASP A 117 -20.67 20.03 21.32
C ASP A 117 -20.66 21.41 21.98
N SER A 118 -20.86 22.44 21.16
CA SER A 118 -21.02 23.81 21.64
C SER A 118 -22.25 23.85 22.54
N VAL A 119 -22.00 24.24 23.80
CA VAL A 119 -23.01 24.61 24.80
C VAL A 119 -23.77 25.86 24.37
#